data_AF-S5YXF5-F1
#
_entry.id   AF-S5YXF5-F1
#
_cell.length_a   1.000
_cell.length_b   1.000
_cell.length_c   1.000
_cell.angle_alpha   90.00
_cell.angle_beta   90.00
_cell.angle_gamma   90.00
#
_symmetry.space_group_name_H-M   'P 1'
#
loop_
_entity.id
_entity.type
_entity.pdbx_description
1 polymer ?
#
loop_
_entity_poly.entity_id
_entity_poly.type
_entity_poly.pdbx_seq_one_letter_code
_entity_poly.pdbx_strand_id
1 'polypeptide(L)'
;MDEDFQRNLALLCSYHASIADACRRLGINRQQFNKYLSGQSRPSRRNMRRMCDFFGVTEAEMLMEPAQLEQIVALRRKPDPLPQMRRPLLHVEALYRRSQSLEKYLGYYYRYFYSFGNKGLITKSLAAIYRQGDQYYWKNIEILRHPETGKTLGMSKYAGTLLYLADRIHIVEYETLDFTSITQMTLYPSHQHRLFRLMGIQTGGPTRRGRKPGASKVALDFLGRDIDLRKALAGTGLFVPDSKSIPAEIAALVTNTVQPGAFVLEVDEP
;
A
#
# COMPACT_ATOMS: atom_id res chain seq x y z
N MET A 1 -25.12 33.79 -29.01
CA MET A 1 -26.04 32.66 -28.69
C MET A 1 -25.65 31.34 -29.35
N ASP A 2 -25.15 31.28 -30.60
CA ASP A 2 -24.67 29.99 -31.18
C ASP A 2 -23.20 29.67 -30.81
N GLU A 3 -22.37 30.70 -30.60
CA GLU A 3 -20.97 30.56 -30.14
C GLU A 3 -20.86 30.04 -28.70
N ASP A 4 -21.82 30.36 -27.83
CA ASP A 4 -21.74 30.05 -26.41
C ASP A 4 -21.68 28.53 -26.18
N PHE A 5 -22.53 27.77 -26.88
CA PHE A 5 -22.49 26.30 -26.86
C PHE A 5 -21.14 25.74 -27.31
N GLN A 6 -20.55 26.31 -28.37
CA GLN A 6 -19.29 25.81 -28.94
C GLN A 6 -18.13 26.08 -27.99
N ARG A 7 -18.08 27.29 -27.41
CA ARG A 7 -17.08 27.68 -26.40
C ARG A 7 -17.23 26.87 -25.13
N ASN A 8 -18.46 26.63 -24.67
CA ASN A 8 -18.77 25.78 -23.53
C ASN A 8 -18.37 24.32 -23.78
N LEU A 9 -18.68 23.79 -24.96
CA LEU A 9 -18.29 22.44 -25.34
C LEU A 9 -16.76 22.31 -25.41
N ALA A 10 -16.06 23.29 -25.98
CA ALA A 10 -14.61 23.33 -26.01
C ALA A 10 -13.99 23.41 -24.61
N LEU A 11 -14.53 24.28 -23.74
CA LEU A 11 -14.15 24.39 -22.34
C LEU A 11 -14.30 23.05 -21.62
N LEU A 12 -15.48 22.43 -21.71
CA LEU A 12 -15.76 21.13 -21.10
C LEU A 12 -14.81 20.03 -21.63
N CYS A 13 -14.51 20.05 -22.94
CA CYS A 13 -13.55 19.12 -23.55
C CYS A 13 -12.10 19.35 -23.12
N SER A 14 -11.71 20.60 -22.83
CA SER A 14 -10.33 20.98 -22.43
C SER A 14 -9.87 20.26 -21.15
N TYR A 15 -10.83 19.78 -20.37
CA TYR A 15 -10.58 19.08 -19.14
C TYR A 15 -10.42 17.56 -19.27
N HIS A 16 -10.44 17.04 -20.51
CA HIS A 16 -10.11 15.65 -20.81
C HIS A 16 -8.74 15.56 -21.48
N ALA A 17 -8.13 14.37 -21.48
CA ALA A 17 -6.78 14.17 -22.02
C ALA A 17 -6.66 14.55 -23.51
N SER A 18 -7.75 14.43 -24.28
CA SER A 18 -7.88 14.98 -25.64
C SER A 18 -9.34 14.95 -26.09
N ILE A 19 -9.69 15.71 -27.14
CA ILE A 19 -11.01 15.62 -27.80
C ILE A 19 -11.29 14.19 -28.28
N ALA A 20 -10.28 13.47 -28.78
CA ALA A 20 -10.43 12.09 -29.22
C ALA A 20 -10.81 11.16 -28.06
N ASP A 21 -10.23 11.38 -26.88
CA ASP A 21 -10.59 10.63 -25.67
C ASP A 21 -12.03 10.92 -25.21
N ALA A 22 -12.43 12.19 -25.21
CA ALA A 22 -13.80 12.60 -24.92
C ALA A 22 -14.81 11.96 -25.88
N CYS A 23 -14.55 11.97 -27.19
CA CYS A 23 -15.41 11.34 -28.21
C CYS A 23 -15.59 9.84 -27.98
N ARG A 24 -14.51 9.12 -27.65
CA ARG A 24 -14.56 7.67 -27.37
C ARG A 24 -15.44 7.36 -26.17
N ARG A 25 -15.28 8.11 -25.07
CA ARG A 25 -16.05 7.91 -23.84
C ARG A 25 -17.51 8.33 -24.01
N LEU A 26 -17.76 9.42 -24.75
CA LEU A 26 -19.08 9.85 -25.19
C LEU A 26 -19.73 8.89 -26.17
N GLY A 27 -18.97 7.99 -26.82
CA GLY A 27 -19.44 7.13 -27.91
C GLY A 27 -20.12 7.91 -29.04
N ILE A 28 -19.62 9.12 -29.34
CA ILE A 28 -20.04 9.95 -30.48
C ILE A 28 -18.92 9.91 -31.51
N ASN A 29 -19.28 9.78 -32.79
CA ASN A 29 -18.32 9.78 -33.88
C ASN A 29 -17.52 11.10 -33.89
N ARG A 30 -16.18 11.02 -33.97
CA ARG A 30 -15.29 12.18 -33.91
C ARG A 30 -15.55 13.22 -35.02
N GLN A 31 -15.89 12.80 -36.23
CA GLN A 31 -16.23 13.73 -37.31
C GLN A 31 -17.51 14.50 -36.98
N GLN A 32 -18.52 13.80 -36.46
CA GLN A 32 -19.77 14.42 -36.03
C GLN A 32 -19.54 15.37 -34.84
N PHE A 33 -18.72 14.97 -33.87
CA PHE A 33 -18.40 15.79 -32.71
C PHE A 33 -17.62 17.06 -33.08
N ASN A 34 -16.68 16.97 -34.02
CA ASN A 34 -15.95 18.14 -34.54
C ASN A 34 -16.90 19.15 -35.20
N LYS A 35 -17.95 18.69 -35.88
CA LYS A 35 -18.99 19.59 -36.43
C LYS A 35 -19.76 20.33 -35.34
N TYR A 36 -19.89 19.77 -34.13
CA TYR A 36 -20.48 20.46 -33.00
C TYR A 36 -19.54 21.52 -32.42
N LEU A 37 -18.26 21.17 -32.26
CA LEU A 37 -17.22 22.09 -31.79
C LEU A 37 -17.02 23.29 -32.72
N SER A 38 -17.11 23.08 -34.03
CA SER A 38 -16.95 24.12 -35.04
C SER A 38 -18.25 24.85 -35.41
N GLY A 39 -19.37 24.55 -34.74
CA GLY A 39 -20.66 25.18 -35.03
C GLY A 39 -21.33 24.78 -36.35
N GLN A 40 -20.79 23.82 -37.09
CA GLN A 40 -21.33 23.38 -38.38
C GLN A 40 -22.64 22.60 -38.27
N SER A 41 -22.95 22.06 -37.08
CA SER A 41 -24.22 21.38 -36.82
C SER A 41 -24.57 21.42 -35.34
N ARG A 42 -25.86 21.27 -35.01
CA ARG A 42 -26.33 21.11 -33.64
C ARG A 42 -26.45 19.62 -33.25
N PRO A 43 -26.17 19.25 -31.99
CA PRO A 43 -26.43 17.90 -31.52
C PRO A 43 -27.94 17.61 -31.50
N SER A 44 -28.31 16.36 -31.80
CA SER A 44 -29.68 15.90 -31.57
C SER A 44 -30.00 15.91 -30.06
N ARG A 45 -31.29 15.95 -29.68
CA ARG A 45 -31.68 15.85 -28.25
C ARG A 45 -31.05 14.67 -27.53
N ARG A 46 -30.90 13.52 -28.21
CA ARG A 46 -30.23 12.33 -27.67
C ARG A 46 -28.75 12.59 -27.41
N ASN A 47 -28.04 13.19 -28.37
CA ASN A 47 -26.62 13.51 -28.22
C ASN A 47 -26.41 14.61 -27.18
N MET A 48 -27.29 15.61 -27.12
CA MET A 48 -27.25 16.67 -26.12
C MET A 48 -27.36 16.11 -24.71
N ARG A 49 -28.37 15.25 -24.43
CA ARG A 49 -28.48 14.57 -23.13
C ARG A 49 -27.25 13.74 -22.80
N ARG A 50 -26.76 12.97 -23.77
CA ARG A 50 -25.55 12.15 -23.59
C ARG A 50 -24.32 13.00 -23.23
N MET A 51 -24.21 14.19 -23.82
CA MET A 51 -23.15 15.14 -23.50
C MET A 51 -23.35 15.75 -22.10
N CYS A 52 -24.58 16.15 -21.77
CA CYS A 52 -24.95 16.64 -20.44
C CYS A 52 -24.60 15.64 -19.34
N ASP A 53 -25.05 14.38 -19.49
CA ASP A 53 -24.79 13.28 -18.55
C ASP A 53 -23.28 13.01 -18.40
N PHE A 54 -22.54 13.05 -19.51
CA PHE A 54 -21.10 12.80 -19.51
C PHE A 54 -20.30 13.91 -18.82
N PHE A 55 -20.66 15.18 -19.07
CA PHE A 55 -19.98 16.33 -18.48
C PHE A 55 -20.48 16.69 -17.08
N GLY A 56 -21.60 16.10 -16.63
CA GLY A 56 -22.20 16.41 -15.35
C GLY A 56 -22.80 17.82 -15.30
N VAL A 57 -23.35 18.28 -16.44
CA VAL A 57 -24.00 19.58 -16.59
C VAL A 57 -25.39 19.40 -17.15
N THR A 58 -26.28 20.37 -16.90
CA THR A 58 -27.60 20.41 -17.54
C THR A 58 -27.53 21.04 -18.93
N GLU A 59 -28.56 20.84 -19.75
CA GLU A 59 -28.65 21.50 -21.07
C GLU A 59 -28.67 23.03 -20.94
N ALA A 60 -29.32 23.56 -19.90
CA ALA A 60 -29.32 25.00 -19.61
C ALA A 60 -27.91 25.52 -19.29
N GLU A 61 -27.13 24.77 -18.50
CA GLU A 61 -25.73 25.11 -18.20
C GLU A 61 -24.86 25.05 -19.46
N MET A 62 -25.10 24.08 -20.34
CA MET A 62 -24.34 23.93 -21.58
C MET A 62 -24.59 25.07 -22.58
N LEU A 63 -25.72 25.76 -22.46
CA LEU A 63 -26.14 26.86 -23.33
C LEU A 63 -25.99 28.25 -22.70
N MET A 64 -25.49 28.34 -21.47
CA MET A 64 -25.33 29.62 -20.77
C MET A 64 -24.08 30.39 -21.22
N GLU A 65 -23.89 31.60 -20.71
CA GLU A 65 -22.71 32.39 -21.00
C GLU A 65 -21.42 31.66 -20.53
N PRO A 66 -20.35 31.61 -21.36
CA PRO A 66 -19.14 30.86 -21.01
C PRO A 66 -18.49 31.20 -19.68
N ALA A 67 -18.48 32.48 -19.31
CA ALA A 67 -17.92 32.93 -18.02
C ALA A 67 -18.71 32.35 -16.83
N GLN A 68 -20.02 32.20 -16.95
CA GLN A 68 -20.87 31.64 -15.90
C GLN A 68 -20.66 30.12 -15.78
N LEU A 69 -20.59 29.42 -16.91
CA LEU A 69 -20.31 27.99 -16.91
C LEU A 69 -18.93 27.70 -16.32
N GLU A 70 -17.92 28.50 -16.68
CA GLU A 70 -16.56 28.36 -16.13
C GLU A 70 -16.54 28.49 -14.61
N GLN A 71 -17.26 29.46 -14.03
CA GLN A 71 -17.39 29.60 -12.58
C GLN A 71 -18.09 28.39 -11.93
N ILE A 72 -19.19 27.91 -12.52
CA ILE A 72 -19.91 26.73 -12.01
C ILE A 72 -19.02 25.49 -12.06
N VAL A 73 -18.31 25.29 -13.17
CA VAL A 73 -17.39 24.16 -13.36
C VAL A 73 -16.19 24.27 -12.41
N ALA A 74 -15.64 25.46 -12.19
CA ALA A 74 -14.56 25.71 -11.24
C ALA A 74 -14.98 25.43 -9.79
N LEU A 75 -16.21 25.81 -9.39
CA LEU A 75 -16.74 25.55 -8.05
C LEU A 75 -17.08 24.07 -7.81
N ARG A 76 -17.62 23.37 -8.82
CA ARG A 76 -17.88 21.92 -8.77
C ARG A 76 -16.60 21.10 -8.78
N ARG A 77 -15.54 21.64 -9.39
CA ARG A 77 -14.20 21.07 -9.36
C ARG A 77 -13.50 21.46 -8.07
N LYS A 78 -13.66 20.62 -7.05
CA LYS A 78 -12.44 20.28 -6.30
C LYS A 78 -11.43 19.80 -7.35
N PRO A 79 -10.26 20.43 -7.52
CA PRO A 79 -9.26 19.91 -8.44
C PRO A 79 -9.01 18.47 -8.02
N ASP A 80 -9.16 17.54 -8.96
CA ASP A 80 -8.95 16.14 -8.71
C ASP A 80 -7.47 15.84 -9.00
N PRO A 81 -6.57 15.79 -7.99
CA PRO A 81 -5.16 15.46 -8.21
C PRO A 81 -4.95 14.00 -8.68
N LEU A 82 -6.03 13.24 -8.89
CA LEU A 82 -6.05 11.80 -9.03
C LEU A 82 -5.40 11.18 -10.28
N PRO A 83 -5.34 11.77 -11.50
CA PRO A 83 -4.84 11.04 -12.67
C PRO A 83 -3.37 10.62 -12.57
N GLN A 84 -2.51 11.46 -11.98
CA GLN A 84 -1.09 11.16 -11.85
C GLN A 84 -0.80 10.22 -10.66
N MET A 85 -1.46 10.43 -9.52
CA MET A 85 -1.33 9.54 -8.35
C MET A 85 -1.94 8.15 -8.60
N ARG A 86 -2.93 8.01 -9.50
CA ARG A 86 -3.52 6.70 -9.83
C ARG A 86 -2.61 5.81 -10.67
N ARG A 87 -1.73 6.37 -11.51
CA ARG A 87 -0.89 5.55 -12.42
C ARG A 87 0.00 4.54 -11.66
N PRO A 88 0.74 4.93 -10.60
CA PRO A 88 1.47 3.96 -9.78
C PRO A 88 0.55 2.93 -9.12
N LEU A 89 -0.64 3.34 -8.67
CA LEU A 89 -1.59 2.46 -7.99
C LEU A 89 -2.13 1.35 -8.91
N LEU A 90 -2.18 1.56 -10.23
CA LEU A 90 -2.59 0.50 -11.17
C LEU A 90 -1.69 -0.74 -11.10
N HIS A 91 -0.38 -0.55 -10.90
CA HIS A 91 0.55 -1.67 -10.73
C HIS A 91 0.29 -2.40 -9.42
N VAL A 92 0.05 -1.64 -8.35
CA VAL A 92 -0.28 -2.19 -7.03
C VAL A 92 -1.60 -2.97 -7.06
N GLU A 93 -2.64 -2.42 -7.68
CA GLU A 93 -3.92 -3.11 -7.89
C GLU A 93 -3.77 -4.39 -8.70
N ALA A 94 -2.91 -4.40 -9.73
CA ALA A 94 -2.64 -5.60 -10.52
C ALA A 94 -1.98 -6.71 -9.67
N LEU A 95 -1.15 -6.34 -8.70
CA LEU A 95 -0.59 -7.30 -7.73
C LEU A 95 -1.68 -7.86 -6.83
N TYR A 96 -2.55 -7.03 -6.25
CA TYR A 96 -3.65 -7.50 -5.41
C TYR A 96 -4.61 -8.43 -6.15
N ARG A 97 -4.95 -8.12 -7.41
CA ARG A 97 -5.82 -8.99 -8.23
C ARG A 97 -5.24 -10.38 -8.48
N ARG A 98 -3.91 -10.52 -8.44
CA ARG A 98 -3.20 -11.79 -8.66
C ARG A 98 -2.77 -12.46 -7.35
N SER A 99 -2.88 -11.76 -6.22
CA SER A 99 -2.51 -12.28 -4.92
C SER A 99 -3.41 -13.46 -4.55
N GLN A 100 -2.79 -14.53 -4.07
CA GLN A 100 -3.51 -15.65 -3.50
C GLN A 100 -4.10 -15.30 -2.14
N SER A 101 -5.00 -16.17 -1.64
CA SER A 101 -5.62 -16.01 -0.33
C SER A 101 -4.59 -16.15 0.79
N LEU A 102 -4.63 -15.22 1.75
CA LEU A 102 -3.82 -15.23 2.96
C LEU A 102 -4.61 -15.65 4.21
N GLU A 103 -5.82 -16.20 4.03
CA GLU A 103 -6.74 -16.56 5.12
C GLU A 103 -6.10 -17.50 6.16
N LYS A 104 -5.23 -18.42 5.72
CA LYS A 104 -4.48 -19.32 6.61
C LYS A 104 -3.58 -18.57 7.60
N TYR A 105 -3.09 -17.40 7.21
CA TYR A 105 -2.11 -16.60 7.95
C TYR A 105 -2.75 -15.49 8.78
N LEU A 106 -4.08 -15.47 8.94
CA LEU A 106 -4.72 -14.53 9.85
C LEU A 106 -4.37 -14.85 11.31
N GLY A 107 -4.01 -13.81 12.07
CA GLY A 107 -3.75 -13.87 13.50
C GLY A 107 -2.54 -13.04 13.93
N TYR A 108 -2.02 -13.38 15.10
CA TYR A 108 -0.95 -12.65 15.78
C TYR A 108 0.37 -13.40 15.71
N TYR A 109 1.46 -12.64 15.65
CA TYR A 109 2.81 -13.16 15.51
C TYR A 109 3.79 -12.44 16.43
N TYR A 110 4.72 -13.17 17.04
CA TYR A 110 5.96 -12.55 17.46
C TYR A 110 6.93 -12.51 16.30
N ARG A 111 7.47 -11.33 16.00
CA ARG A 111 8.52 -11.15 15.00
C ARG A 111 9.87 -11.03 15.68
N TYR A 112 10.85 -11.78 15.18
CA TYR A 112 12.22 -11.80 15.68
C TYR A 112 13.22 -11.49 14.58
N PHE A 113 14.20 -10.63 14.89
CA PHE A 113 15.33 -10.32 14.02
C PHE A 113 16.42 -9.56 14.74
N TYR A 114 17.66 -9.60 14.22
CA TYR A 114 18.70 -8.69 14.70
C TYR A 114 18.38 -7.24 14.34
N SER A 115 18.32 -6.39 15.36
CA SER A 115 17.94 -4.98 15.25
C SER A 115 18.93 -4.20 14.36
N PHE A 116 18.41 -3.52 13.34
CA PHE A 116 19.25 -2.65 12.50
C PHE A 116 19.78 -1.42 13.26
N GLY A 117 19.01 -0.93 14.24
CA GLY A 117 19.38 0.23 15.05
C GLY A 117 20.21 -0.10 16.29
N ASN A 118 20.06 -1.31 16.87
CA ASN A 118 20.66 -1.69 18.14
C ASN A 118 21.58 -2.90 17.97
N LYS A 119 22.89 -2.64 17.80
CA LYS A 119 23.88 -3.67 17.43
C LYS A 119 23.87 -4.86 18.38
N GLY A 120 23.79 -6.07 17.83
CA GLY A 120 23.92 -7.32 18.59
C GLY A 120 22.66 -7.72 19.37
N LEU A 121 21.60 -6.90 19.35
CA LEU A 121 20.35 -7.20 20.02
C LEU A 121 19.31 -7.73 19.02
N ILE A 122 18.51 -8.68 19.48
CA ILE A 122 17.35 -9.22 18.79
C ILE A 122 16.13 -8.39 19.18
N THR A 123 15.46 -7.80 18.20
CA THR A 123 14.13 -7.22 18.38
C THR A 123 13.11 -8.35 18.44
N LYS A 124 12.26 -8.34 19.46
CA LYS A 124 11.01 -9.10 19.50
C LYS A 124 9.84 -8.12 19.49
N SER A 125 9.06 -8.15 18.42
CA SER A 125 7.89 -7.27 18.24
C SER A 125 6.60 -8.07 18.09
N LEU A 126 5.46 -7.40 18.25
CA LEU A 126 4.14 -8.04 18.10
C LEU A 126 3.49 -7.55 16.82
N ALA A 127 3.21 -8.49 15.92
CA ALA A 127 2.57 -8.24 14.66
C ALA A 127 1.20 -8.93 14.55
N ALA A 128 0.38 -8.45 13.62
CA ALA A 128 -0.90 -9.02 13.29
C ALA A 128 -1.13 -8.98 11.78
N ILE A 129 -1.61 -10.10 11.24
CA ILE A 129 -2.19 -10.18 9.91
C ILE A 129 -3.71 -10.24 10.09
N TYR A 130 -4.40 -9.29 9.49
CA TYR A 130 -5.86 -9.20 9.58
C TYR A 130 -6.48 -8.90 8.22
N ARG A 131 -7.74 -9.29 8.06
CA ARG A 131 -8.52 -9.05 6.85
C ARG A 131 -9.46 -7.86 7.06
N GLN A 132 -9.60 -7.00 6.05
CA GLN A 132 -10.62 -5.96 5.99
C GLN A 132 -11.17 -5.88 4.57
N GLY A 133 -12.47 -6.13 4.39
CA GLY A 133 -13.05 -6.35 3.06
C GLY A 133 -12.45 -7.60 2.41
N ASP A 134 -11.93 -7.46 1.19
CA ASP A 134 -11.28 -8.54 0.43
C ASP A 134 -9.75 -8.47 0.47
N GLN A 135 -9.19 -7.59 1.30
CA GLN A 135 -7.75 -7.35 1.37
C GLN A 135 -7.18 -7.73 2.74
N TYR A 136 -5.89 -8.03 2.74
CA TYR A 136 -5.13 -8.44 3.91
C TYR A 136 -4.13 -7.36 4.29
N TYR A 137 -4.01 -7.11 5.58
CA TYR A 137 -3.25 -6.00 6.13
C TYR A 137 -2.33 -6.46 7.25
N TRP A 138 -1.25 -5.71 7.40
CA TRP A 138 -0.23 -5.93 8.39
C TRP A 138 -0.23 -4.79 9.40
N LYS A 139 -0.09 -5.14 10.67
CA LYS A 139 0.24 -4.21 11.75
C LYS A 139 1.39 -4.78 12.55
N ASN A 140 2.30 -3.94 13.01
CA ASN A 140 3.38 -4.34 13.90
C ASN A 140 3.65 -3.23 14.93
N ILE A 141 3.92 -3.64 16.17
CA ILE A 141 4.29 -2.74 17.27
C ILE A 141 5.65 -3.18 17.80
N GLU A 142 6.61 -2.27 17.72
CA GLU A 142 7.94 -2.45 18.27
C GLU A 142 8.07 -1.60 19.52
N ILE A 143 8.30 -2.23 20.67
CA ILE A 143 8.59 -1.53 21.90
C ILE A 143 10.08 -1.70 22.17
N LEU A 144 10.82 -0.60 22.18
CA LEU A 144 12.21 -0.61 22.60
C LEU A 144 12.26 -0.63 24.12
N ARG A 145 12.48 -1.81 24.70
CA ARG A 145 12.78 -1.97 26.13
C ARG A 145 14.26 -2.25 26.30
N HIS A 146 14.87 -1.59 27.27
CA HIS A 146 16.26 -1.87 27.64
C HIS A 146 16.38 -3.34 28.10
N PRO A 147 17.35 -4.12 27.59
CA PRO A 147 17.46 -5.56 27.89
C PRO A 147 17.60 -5.87 29.38
N GLU A 148 18.38 -5.05 30.10
CA GLU A 148 18.65 -5.28 31.54
C GLU A 148 17.59 -4.68 32.46
N THR A 149 17.20 -3.42 32.24
CA THR A 149 16.33 -2.67 33.15
C THR A 149 14.84 -2.79 32.81
N GLY A 150 14.48 -3.30 31.63
CA GLY A 150 13.11 -3.35 31.13
C GLY A 150 12.48 -1.99 30.83
N LYS A 151 13.21 -0.88 31.06
CA LYS A 151 12.72 0.48 30.85
C LYS A 151 12.38 0.70 29.38
N THR A 152 11.20 1.25 29.11
CA THR A 152 10.79 1.66 27.76
C THR A 152 11.60 2.87 27.33
N LEU A 153 12.32 2.73 26.21
CA LEU A 153 13.12 3.77 25.57
C LEU A 153 12.41 4.38 24.36
N GLY A 154 11.42 3.68 23.81
CA GLY A 154 10.63 4.16 22.68
C GLY A 154 9.64 3.12 22.19
N MET A 155 8.79 3.55 21.26
CA MET A 155 7.81 2.70 20.59
C MET A 155 7.68 3.16 19.14
N SER A 156 7.55 2.21 18.23
CA SER A 156 7.25 2.45 16.82
C SER A 156 6.06 1.60 16.41
N LYS A 157 5.18 2.18 15.59
CA LYS A 157 3.98 1.50 15.09
C LYS A 157 4.06 1.44 13.58
N TYR A 158 3.82 0.26 13.04
CA TYR A 158 3.91 0.00 11.62
C TYR A 158 2.55 -0.47 11.10
N ALA A 159 2.24 -0.01 9.90
CA ALA A 159 1.10 -0.48 9.12
C ALA A 159 1.59 -0.84 7.73
N GLY A 160 0.93 -1.82 7.14
CA GLY A 160 1.37 -2.33 5.84
C GLY A 160 0.35 -3.21 5.19
N THR A 161 0.78 -3.77 4.07
CA THR A 161 0.00 -4.70 3.28
C THR A 161 0.76 -5.99 3.04
N LEU A 162 0.02 -7.03 2.67
CA LEU A 162 0.56 -8.32 2.29
C LEU A 162 0.11 -8.70 0.88
N LEU A 163 0.98 -9.42 0.17
CA LEU A 163 0.71 -10.06 -1.11
C LEU A 163 1.21 -11.50 -1.05
N TYR A 164 0.45 -12.45 -1.59
CA TYR A 164 0.90 -13.83 -1.76
C TYR A 164 1.04 -14.12 -3.25
N LEU A 165 2.27 -14.07 -3.76
CA LEU A 165 2.60 -14.19 -5.18
C LEU A 165 3.80 -15.12 -5.37
N ALA A 166 3.78 -15.91 -6.45
CA ALA A 166 4.87 -16.83 -6.80
C ALA A 166 5.36 -17.68 -5.61
N ASP A 167 4.40 -18.18 -4.83
CA ASP A 167 4.65 -18.98 -3.62
C ASP A 167 5.47 -18.26 -2.54
N ARG A 168 5.39 -16.94 -2.43
CA ARG A 168 6.01 -16.15 -1.36
C ARG A 168 5.05 -15.12 -0.79
N ILE A 169 5.10 -14.93 0.52
CA ILE A 169 4.34 -13.89 1.22
C ILE A 169 5.23 -12.65 1.30
N HIS A 170 4.82 -11.60 0.60
CA HIS A 170 5.47 -10.30 0.62
C HIS A 170 4.73 -9.36 1.54
N ILE A 171 5.46 -8.68 2.42
CA ILE A 171 4.92 -7.65 3.31
C ILE A 171 5.68 -6.36 3.04
N VAL A 172 4.94 -5.27 2.88
CA VAL A 172 5.52 -3.92 2.83
C VAL A 172 4.85 -3.10 3.91
N GLU A 173 5.65 -2.61 4.86
CA GLU A 173 5.19 -1.79 5.97
C GLU A 173 5.91 -0.45 5.99
N TYR A 174 5.25 0.55 6.56
CA TYR A 174 5.82 1.86 6.86
C TYR A 174 5.60 2.19 8.33
N GLU A 175 6.49 3.00 8.90
CA GLU A 175 6.32 3.54 10.25
C GLU A 175 5.26 4.65 10.23
N THR A 176 4.24 4.52 11.08
CA THR A 176 2.98 5.29 11.00
C THR A 176 3.00 6.63 11.72
N LEU A 177 3.98 6.88 12.59
CA LEU A 177 4.04 8.13 13.36
C LEU A 177 4.81 9.20 12.60
N ASP A 178 5.98 8.84 12.07
CA ASP A 178 6.92 9.75 11.42
C ASP A 178 7.01 9.55 9.90
N PHE A 179 6.51 8.43 9.36
CA PHE A 179 6.59 8.10 7.92
C PHE A 179 8.02 8.11 7.37
N THR A 180 8.98 7.75 8.22
CA THR A 180 10.41 7.89 7.91
C THR A 180 11.10 6.60 7.47
N SER A 181 10.42 5.46 7.56
CA SER A 181 10.99 4.17 7.18
C SER A 181 9.98 3.28 6.49
N ILE A 182 10.49 2.50 5.53
CA ILE A 182 9.80 1.40 4.88
C ILE A 182 10.61 0.13 5.18
N THR A 183 9.90 -0.93 5.52
CA THR A 183 10.47 -2.27 5.71
C THR A 183 9.73 -3.23 4.79
N GLN A 184 10.47 -4.12 4.16
CA GLN A 184 9.91 -5.16 3.30
C GLN A 184 10.29 -6.53 3.85
N MET A 185 9.37 -7.49 3.80
CA MET A 185 9.64 -8.88 4.15
C MET A 185 9.20 -9.79 3.01
N THR A 186 9.99 -10.82 2.74
CA THR A 186 9.61 -11.94 1.88
C THR A 186 9.74 -13.21 2.68
N LEU A 187 8.63 -13.90 2.89
CA LEU A 187 8.51 -15.07 3.73
C LEU A 187 8.15 -16.30 2.89
N TYR A 188 8.66 -17.46 3.32
CA TYR A 188 8.12 -18.73 2.87
C TYR A 188 6.69 -18.91 3.42
N PRO A 189 5.74 -19.37 2.59
CA PRO A 189 4.46 -19.85 3.07
C PRO A 189 4.68 -21.12 3.89
N SER A 190 3.69 -21.49 4.70
CA SER A 190 3.74 -22.77 5.43
C SER A 190 2.90 -23.79 4.69
N HIS A 191 3.47 -24.94 4.35
CA HIS A 191 2.74 -26.08 3.77
C HIS A 191 2.21 -27.04 4.85
N GLN A 192 2.57 -26.84 6.11
CA GLN A 192 2.10 -27.66 7.23
C GLN A 192 0.63 -27.38 7.56
N HIS A 193 -0.11 -28.38 8.06
CA HIS A 193 -1.50 -28.21 8.47
C HIS A 193 -1.66 -27.18 9.60
N ARG A 194 -0.76 -27.21 10.58
CA ARG A 194 -0.73 -26.24 11.69
C ARG A 194 0.34 -25.19 11.41
N LEU A 195 -0.07 -23.92 11.42
CA LEU A 195 0.87 -22.83 11.31
C LEU A 195 1.63 -22.65 12.64
N PHE A 196 2.95 -22.77 12.59
CA PHE A 196 3.82 -22.59 13.76
C PHE A 196 4.73 -21.38 13.60
N ARG A 197 5.50 -21.34 12.52
CA ARG A 197 6.48 -20.30 12.24
C ARG A 197 6.51 -19.98 10.75
N LEU A 198 6.78 -18.73 10.41
CA LEU A 198 7.18 -18.30 9.07
C LEU A 198 8.62 -17.80 9.13
N MET A 199 9.42 -18.12 8.12
CA MET A 199 10.80 -17.67 7.99
C MET A 199 10.97 -16.91 6.68
N GLY A 200 11.92 -15.98 6.67
CA GLY A 200 12.23 -15.26 5.45
C GLY A 200 13.32 -14.21 5.63
N ILE A 201 13.39 -13.32 4.65
CA ILE A 201 14.31 -12.18 4.66
C ILE A 201 13.47 -10.91 4.82
N GLN A 202 13.98 -9.99 5.62
CA GLN A 202 13.52 -8.62 5.65
C GLN A 202 14.62 -7.66 5.20
N THR A 203 14.20 -6.55 4.63
CA THR A 203 15.06 -5.41 4.32
C THR A 203 14.45 -4.14 4.88
N GLY A 204 15.30 -3.23 5.34
CA GLY A 204 14.86 -1.96 5.87
C GLY A 204 16.02 -1.00 6.07
N GLY A 205 15.68 0.27 6.24
CA GLY A 205 16.64 1.31 6.59
C GLY A 205 16.26 1.92 7.93
N PRO A 206 16.95 1.63 9.05
CA PRO A 206 16.69 2.32 10.29
C PRO A 206 16.95 3.82 10.11
N THR A 207 16.13 4.67 10.68
CA THR A 207 16.39 6.12 10.71
C THR A 207 17.56 6.49 11.62
N ARG A 208 17.90 5.58 12.54
CA ARG A 208 19.04 5.67 13.45
C ARG A 208 20.26 4.97 12.85
N ARG A 209 21.46 5.32 13.35
CA ARG A 209 22.74 4.67 13.01
C ARG A 209 23.16 4.83 11.53
N GLY A 210 23.15 6.07 11.05
CA GLY A 210 23.70 6.43 9.72
C GLY A 210 22.83 6.02 8.53
N ARG A 211 21.58 5.58 8.78
CA ARG A 211 20.58 5.28 7.74
C ARG A 211 21.05 4.25 6.70
N LYS A 212 21.96 3.35 7.10
CA LYS A 212 22.47 2.30 6.22
C LYS A 212 21.34 1.30 5.94
N PRO A 213 21.00 1.03 4.67
CA PRO A 213 20.09 -0.05 4.35
C PRO A 213 20.67 -1.38 4.82
N GLY A 214 19.82 -2.25 5.32
CA GLY A 214 20.20 -3.55 5.85
C GLY A 214 19.23 -4.65 5.40
N ALA A 215 19.73 -5.88 5.44
CA ALA A 215 18.94 -7.08 5.29
C ALA A 215 19.17 -7.98 6.51
N SER A 216 18.15 -8.72 6.91
CA SER A 216 18.28 -9.76 7.92
C SER A 216 17.31 -10.91 7.69
N LYS A 217 17.65 -12.08 8.23
CA LYS A 217 16.70 -13.15 8.47
C LYS A 217 15.64 -12.66 9.46
N VAL A 218 14.41 -13.13 9.27
CA VAL A 218 13.26 -12.83 10.13
C VAL A 218 12.49 -14.11 10.41
N ALA A 219 12.07 -14.27 11.67
CA ALA A 219 11.20 -15.35 12.11
C ALA A 219 9.88 -14.76 12.65
N LEU A 220 8.74 -15.34 12.26
CA LEU A 220 7.42 -15.01 12.79
C LEU A 220 6.81 -16.22 13.49
N ASP A 221 6.73 -16.20 14.81
CA ASP A 221 6.06 -17.25 15.58
C ASP A 221 4.57 -16.97 15.66
N PHE A 222 3.75 -17.90 15.20
CA PHE A 222 2.29 -17.78 15.25
C PHE A 222 1.76 -17.98 16.67
N LEU A 223 1.00 -17.00 17.15
CA LEU A 223 0.43 -16.98 18.50
C LEU A 223 -1.04 -17.42 18.52
N GLY A 224 -1.67 -17.52 17.35
CA GLY A 224 -3.10 -17.77 17.22
C GLY A 224 -3.88 -16.54 16.77
N ARG A 225 -5.20 -16.72 16.63
CA ARG A 225 -6.13 -15.65 16.22
C ARG A 225 -6.70 -14.85 17.39
N ASP A 226 -6.63 -15.41 18.58
CA ASP A 226 -7.10 -14.81 19.81
C ASP A 226 -6.01 -14.93 20.87
N ILE A 227 -5.58 -13.80 21.40
CA ILE A 227 -4.48 -13.69 22.37
C ILE A 227 -4.77 -12.59 23.39
N ASP A 228 -4.17 -12.70 24.56
CA ASP A 228 -4.06 -11.55 25.47
C ASP A 228 -3.01 -10.57 24.93
N LEU A 229 -3.49 -9.52 24.26
CA LEU A 229 -2.66 -8.47 23.67
C LEU A 229 -1.76 -7.76 24.69
N ARG A 230 -2.26 -7.53 25.90
CA ARG A 230 -1.50 -6.81 26.93
C ARG A 230 -0.35 -7.67 27.40
N LYS A 231 -0.61 -8.95 27.69
CA LYS A 231 0.42 -9.92 28.06
C LYS A 231 1.44 -10.09 26.94
N ALA A 232 0.98 -10.16 25.69
CA ALA A 232 1.87 -10.31 24.54
C ALA A 232 2.80 -9.10 24.36
N LEU A 233 2.27 -7.88 24.42
CA LEU A 233 3.05 -6.64 24.35
C LEU A 233 3.98 -6.41 25.55
N ALA A 234 3.64 -6.95 26.73
CA ALA A 234 4.53 -6.90 27.88
C ALA A 234 5.81 -7.72 27.65
N GLY A 235 5.72 -8.80 26.86
CA GLY A 235 6.83 -9.68 26.53
C GLY A 235 7.67 -9.27 25.31
N THR A 236 7.44 -8.10 24.71
CA THR A 236 8.23 -7.56 23.58
C THR A 236 9.34 -6.64 24.06
N GLY A 237 10.37 -6.42 23.24
CA GLY A 237 11.57 -5.69 23.67
C GLY A 237 12.79 -5.93 22.79
N LEU A 238 13.94 -5.48 23.31
CA LEU A 238 15.26 -5.86 22.82
C LEU A 238 15.85 -6.93 23.72
N PHE A 239 16.44 -7.95 23.13
CA PHE A 239 17.00 -9.09 23.84
C PHE A 239 18.42 -9.37 23.37
N VAL A 240 19.28 -9.77 24.30
CA VAL A 240 20.56 -10.40 23.96
C VAL A 240 20.31 -11.81 23.40
N PRO A 241 21.17 -12.34 22.52
CA PRO A 241 20.91 -13.62 21.84
C PRO A 241 20.71 -14.83 22.77
N ASP A 242 21.34 -14.82 23.93
CA ASP A 242 21.27 -15.86 24.96
C ASP A 242 20.18 -15.62 26.02
N SER A 243 19.31 -14.63 25.80
CA SER A 243 18.25 -14.28 26.75
C SER A 243 17.23 -15.42 26.89
N LYS A 244 16.95 -15.82 28.13
CA LYS A 244 15.88 -16.80 28.46
C LYS A 244 14.45 -16.27 28.21
N SER A 245 14.32 -14.99 27.87
CA SER A 245 13.03 -14.34 27.59
C SER A 245 12.55 -14.51 26.13
N ILE A 246 13.37 -15.12 25.28
CA ILE A 246 13.04 -15.57 23.93
C ILE A 246 13.31 -17.08 23.81
N PRO A 247 12.61 -17.82 22.91
CA PRO A 247 12.91 -19.23 22.68
C PRO A 247 14.38 -19.42 22.27
N ALA A 248 15.01 -20.48 22.78
CA ALA A 248 16.45 -20.69 22.68
C ALA A 248 16.95 -20.81 21.23
N GLU A 249 16.10 -21.28 20.31
CA GLU A 249 16.44 -21.45 18.91
C GLU A 249 16.38 -20.14 18.10
N ILE A 250 15.71 -19.09 18.60
CA ILE A 250 15.49 -17.86 17.83
C ILE A 250 16.80 -17.23 17.37
N ALA A 251 17.80 -17.15 18.26
CA ALA A 251 19.08 -16.54 17.94
C ALA A 251 19.76 -17.24 16.74
N ALA A 252 19.75 -18.58 16.72
CA ALA A 252 20.29 -19.34 15.60
C ALA A 252 19.50 -19.09 14.30
N LEU A 253 18.17 -19.09 14.37
CA LEU A 253 17.29 -18.89 13.21
C LEU A 253 17.44 -17.52 12.55
N VAL A 254 17.67 -16.47 13.33
CA VAL A 254 17.76 -15.09 12.81
C VAL A 254 19.19 -14.59 12.62
N THR A 255 20.19 -15.45 12.85
CA THR A 255 21.61 -15.11 12.64
C THR A 255 21.90 -14.90 11.15
N ASN A 256 22.54 -13.77 10.85
CA ASN A 256 22.81 -13.31 9.49
C ASN A 256 24.23 -13.71 9.09
N THR A 257 24.34 -14.82 8.36
CA THR A 257 25.62 -15.34 7.87
C THR A 257 25.50 -15.57 6.37
N VAL A 258 26.39 -14.94 5.60
CA VAL A 258 26.66 -15.33 4.21
C VAL A 258 27.76 -16.39 4.28
N GLN A 259 27.42 -17.61 3.87
CA GLN A 259 28.35 -18.74 3.96
C GLN A 259 29.59 -18.52 3.07
N PRO A 260 30.75 -19.10 3.40
CA PRO A 260 31.91 -19.07 2.52
C PRO A 260 31.56 -19.56 1.11
N GLY A 261 31.86 -18.75 0.08
CA GLY A 261 31.50 -19.03 -1.31
C GLY A 261 30.11 -18.57 -1.74
N ALA A 262 29.25 -18.13 -0.82
CA ALA A 262 28.00 -17.46 -1.14
C ALA A 262 28.20 -15.95 -1.31
N PHE A 263 27.39 -15.33 -2.17
CA PHE A 263 27.45 -13.89 -2.48
C PHE A 263 26.16 -13.15 -2.10
N VAL A 264 25.14 -13.87 -1.64
CA VAL A 264 23.83 -13.35 -1.26
C VAL A 264 23.46 -13.87 0.12
N LEU A 265 22.75 -13.05 0.91
CA LEU A 265 22.15 -13.51 2.15
C LEU A 265 20.93 -14.38 1.83
N GLU A 266 20.99 -15.65 2.17
CA GLU A 266 19.93 -16.62 1.94
C GLU A 266 19.36 -17.12 3.27
N VAL A 267 18.13 -17.63 3.22
CA VAL A 267 17.45 -18.25 4.34
C VAL A 267 16.76 -19.51 3.86
N ASP A 268 16.96 -20.59 4.60
CA ASP A 268 16.35 -21.87 4.31
C ASP A 268 14.86 -21.87 4.67
N GLU A 269 14.10 -22.65 3.95
CA GLU A 269 12.71 -22.95 4.30
C GLU A 269 12.68 -23.79 5.60
N PRO A 270 11.78 -23.49 6.55
CA PRO A 270 11.70 -24.19 7.83
C PRO A 270 11.10 -25.60 7.74
#